data_AF-A0A7Y5MMQ0-F1
#
_entry.id   AF-A0A7Y5MMQ0-F1
#
_cell.length_a   1.000
_cell.length_b   1.000
_cell.length_c   1.000
_cell.angle_alpha   90.00
_cell.angle_beta   90.00
_cell.angle_gamma   90.00
#
_symmetry.space_group_name_H-M   'P 1'
#
loop_
_entity.id
_entity.type
_entity.pdbx_description
1 polymer ?
#
loop_
_entity_poly.entity_id
_entity_poly.type
_entity_poly.pdbx_seq_one_letter_code
_entity_poly.pdbx_strand_id
1 'polypeptide(L)'
;MRRHEERLAEILERETHLYEDLRGVKDDEARALLVLSSVEIEASTAKQERLVEEAMRLEQERRDIVLRLSAGHGPWDHEPSLREIAPYLSPDIRRRVIQSARALSAVCVDIGKAQISNSGLIRRSIDYLHDFMETLLRRAQARAAVYGPTGTFYSGKEAVPGFVDRKI
;
A
#
# COMPACT_ATOMS: atom_id res chain seq x y z
N MET A 1 -37.85 1.79 -10.46
CA MET A 1 -36.76 1.24 -11.29
C MET A 1 -35.78 2.31 -11.75
N ARG A 2 -36.16 3.27 -12.60
CA ARG A 2 -35.23 4.27 -13.18
C ARG A 2 -34.30 4.99 -12.18
N ARG A 3 -34.81 5.40 -11.01
CA ARG A 3 -34.03 6.03 -9.93
C ARG A 3 -32.91 5.13 -9.37
N HIS A 4 -33.12 3.81 -9.31
CA HIS A 4 -32.10 2.87 -8.85
C HIS A 4 -31.03 2.61 -9.90
N GLU A 5 -31.42 2.62 -11.18
CA GLU A 5 -30.49 2.50 -12.31
C GLU A 5 -29.54 3.71 -12.37
N GLU A 6 -30.09 4.92 -12.26
CA GLU A 6 -29.30 6.16 -12.21
C GLU A 6 -28.35 6.16 -11.01
N ARG A 7 -28.83 5.74 -9.84
CA ARG A 7 -27.99 5.65 -8.65
C ARG A 7 -26.86 4.63 -8.78
N LEU A 8 -27.10 3.49 -9.43
CA LEU A 8 -26.05 2.51 -9.71
C LEU A 8 -24.95 3.11 -10.61
N ALA A 9 -25.33 3.85 -11.64
CA ALA A 9 -24.38 4.52 -12.52
C ALA A 9 -23.55 5.56 -11.75
N GLU A 10 -24.19 6.37 -10.90
CA GLU A 10 -23.49 7.34 -10.03
C GLU A 10 -22.52 6.67 -9.07
N ILE A 11 -22.89 5.55 -8.43
CA ILE A 11 -22.00 4.83 -7.51
C ILE A 11 -20.76 4.33 -8.26
N LEU A 12 -20.93 3.72 -9.43
CA LEU A 12 -19.79 3.23 -10.21
C LEU A 12 -18.87 4.36 -10.70
N GLU A 13 -19.45 5.50 -11.07
CA GLU A 13 -18.68 6.70 -11.41
C GLU A 13 -17.91 7.22 -10.19
N ARG A 14 -18.53 7.27 -9.01
CA ARG A 14 -17.87 7.68 -7.75
C ARG A 14 -16.80 6.71 -7.30
N GLU A 15 -17.04 5.41 -7.40
CA GLU A 15 -16.03 4.38 -7.13
C GLU A 15 -14.84 4.60 -8.05
N THR A 16 -15.08 4.81 -9.36
CA THR A 16 -13.99 5.05 -10.32
C THR A 16 -13.11 6.22 -9.90
N HIS A 17 -13.71 7.38 -9.56
CA HIS A 17 -12.95 8.56 -9.11
C HIS A 17 -12.17 8.28 -7.81
N LEU A 18 -12.80 7.60 -6.86
CA LEU A 18 -12.14 7.25 -5.59
C LEU A 18 -10.93 6.34 -5.80
N TYR A 19 -11.04 5.36 -6.70
CA TYR A 19 -9.92 4.49 -7.05
C TYR A 19 -8.85 5.26 -7.84
N GLU A 20 -9.21 6.23 -8.69
CA GLU A 20 -8.22 7.11 -9.34
C GLU A 20 -7.45 7.96 -8.32
N ASP A 21 -8.15 8.49 -7.30
CA ASP A 21 -7.51 9.19 -6.19
C ASP A 21 -6.55 8.27 -5.43
N LEU A 22 -6.98 7.03 -5.13
CA LEU A 22 -6.14 6.03 -4.46
C LEU A 22 -4.90 5.68 -5.28
N ARG A 23 -5.03 5.58 -6.60
CA ARG A 23 -3.89 5.42 -7.51
C ARG A 23 -2.92 6.59 -7.39
N GLY A 24 -3.41 7.83 -7.38
CA GLY A 24 -2.58 9.01 -7.16
C GLY A 24 -1.80 8.93 -5.85
N VAL A 25 -2.43 8.46 -4.78
CA VAL A 25 -1.76 8.25 -3.48
C VAL A 25 -0.67 7.18 -3.56
N LYS A 26 -0.87 6.12 -4.34
CA LYS A 26 0.14 5.07 -4.55
C LYS A 26 1.35 5.61 -5.33
N ASP A 27 1.13 6.50 -6.29
CA ASP A 27 2.21 7.18 -7.02
C ASP A 27 2.96 8.17 -6.12
N ASP A 28 2.27 8.86 -5.22
CA ASP A 28 2.88 9.74 -4.21
C ASP A 28 3.71 8.94 -3.20
N GLU A 29 3.18 7.81 -2.73
CA GLU A 29 3.89 6.86 -1.86
C GLU A 29 5.18 6.35 -2.52
N ALA A 30 5.14 6.02 -3.82
CA ALA A 30 6.32 5.58 -4.56
C ALA A 30 7.43 6.66 -4.54
N ARG A 31 7.05 7.93 -4.71
CA ARG A 31 8.01 9.06 -4.66
C ARG A 31 8.58 9.26 -3.26
N ALA A 32 7.74 9.19 -2.23
CA ALA A 32 8.15 9.29 -0.83
C ALA A 32 9.12 8.17 -0.43
N LEU A 33 8.85 6.94 -0.89
CA LEU A 33 9.73 5.77 -0.68
C LEU A 33 11.10 5.93 -1.35
N LEU A 34 11.17 6.57 -2.52
CA LEU A 34 12.44 6.84 -3.21
C LEU A 34 13.33 7.84 -2.45
N VAL A 35 12.72 8.80 -1.75
CA VAL A 35 13.44 9.79 -0.94
C VAL A 35 13.53 9.42 0.55
N LEU A 36 13.00 8.26 0.94
CA LEU A 36 12.94 7.77 2.32
C LEU A 36 12.29 8.76 3.30
N SER A 37 11.28 9.51 2.84
CA SER A 37 10.58 10.51 3.65
C SER A 37 9.50 9.87 4.51
N SER A 38 9.77 9.67 5.81
CA SER A 38 8.80 9.06 6.74
C SER A 38 7.50 9.86 6.88
N VAL A 39 7.60 11.19 6.89
CA VAL A 39 6.44 12.09 7.01
C VAL A 39 5.50 11.96 5.81
N GLU A 40 6.04 11.87 4.59
CA GLU A 40 5.23 11.71 3.38
C GLU A 40 4.63 10.31 3.27
N ILE A 41 5.34 9.28 3.74
CA ILE A 41 4.81 7.92 3.85
C ILE A 41 3.62 7.89 4.82
N GLU A 42 3.75 8.46 6.02
CA GLU A 42 2.67 8.53 7.00
C GLU A 42 1.45 9.30 6.46
N ALA A 43 1.68 10.44 5.82
CA ALA A 43 0.61 11.23 5.20
C ALA A 43 -0.11 10.46 4.08
N SER A 44 0.65 9.69 3.28
CA SER A 44 0.10 8.82 2.25
C SER A 44 -0.77 7.71 2.86
N THR A 45 -0.27 7.01 3.89
CA THR A 45 -1.03 5.98 4.61
C THR A 45 -2.36 6.51 5.15
N ALA A 46 -2.36 7.67 5.82
CA ALA A 46 -3.58 8.28 6.34
C ALA A 46 -4.59 8.67 5.24
N LYS A 47 -4.11 8.99 4.03
CA LYS A 47 -5.00 9.23 2.87
C LYS A 47 -5.54 7.90 2.32
N GLN A 48 -4.74 6.84 2.27
CA GLN A 48 -5.19 5.51 1.85
C GLN A 48 -6.28 4.96 2.78
N GLU A 49 -6.11 5.08 4.09
CA GLU A 49 -7.10 4.61 5.08
C GLU A 49 -8.48 5.24 4.85
N ARG A 50 -8.52 6.58 4.70
CA ARG A 50 -9.77 7.30 4.41
C ARG A 50 -10.42 6.87 3.09
N LEU A 51 -9.62 6.67 2.04
CA LEU A 51 -10.14 6.22 0.74
C LEU A 51 -10.67 4.80 0.82
N VAL A 52 -10.01 3.90 1.56
CA VAL A 52 -10.49 2.52 1.77
C VAL A 52 -11.81 2.50 2.52
N GLU A 53 -11.97 3.32 3.56
CA GLU A 53 -13.24 3.44 4.29
C GLU A 53 -14.38 3.89 3.37
N GLU A 54 -14.16 4.90 2.53
CA GLU A 54 -15.17 5.36 1.59
C GLU A 54 -15.45 4.32 0.48
N ALA A 55 -14.43 3.60 0.00
CA ALA A 55 -14.59 2.49 -0.94
C ALA A 55 -15.50 1.39 -0.36
N MET A 56 -15.29 1.02 0.90
CA MET A 56 -16.13 0.02 1.58
C MET A 56 -17.60 0.46 1.66
N ARG A 57 -17.84 1.75 1.92
CA ARG A 57 -19.21 2.31 1.95
C ARG A 57 -19.87 2.29 0.58
N LEU A 58 -19.15 2.69 -0.46
CA LEU A 58 -19.66 2.67 -1.85
C LEU A 58 -19.96 1.25 -2.31
N GLU A 59 -19.06 0.30 -2.02
CA GLU A 59 -19.25 -1.11 -2.36
C GLU A 59 -20.49 -1.68 -1.68
N GLN A 60 -20.71 -1.38 -0.39
CA GLN A 60 -21.94 -1.80 0.28
C GLN A 60 -23.19 -1.17 -0.35
N GLU A 61 -23.15 0.12 -0.68
CA GLU A 61 -24.27 0.79 -1.35
C GLU A 61 -24.54 0.19 -2.74
N ARG A 62 -23.49 -0.14 -3.49
CA ARG A 62 -23.56 -0.82 -4.78
C ARG A 62 -24.28 -2.15 -4.64
N ARG A 63 -23.87 -3.00 -3.68
CA ARG A 63 -24.49 -4.31 -3.42
C ARG A 63 -25.97 -4.19 -3.08
N ASP A 64 -26.33 -3.26 -2.19
CA ASP A 64 -27.72 -3.02 -1.82
C ASP A 64 -28.58 -2.63 -3.02
N ILE A 65 -28.06 -1.81 -3.93
CA ILE A 65 -28.79 -1.40 -5.13
C ILE A 65 -28.89 -2.53 -6.14
N VAL A 66 -27.82 -3.30 -6.32
CA VAL A 66 -27.82 -4.47 -7.21
C VAL A 66 -28.87 -5.49 -6.74
N LEU A 67 -28.97 -5.75 -5.44
CA LEU A 67 -29.99 -6.62 -4.85
C LEU A 67 -31.42 -6.07 -5.07
N ARG A 68 -31.62 -4.77 -4.92
CA ARG A 68 -32.94 -4.15 -5.17
C ARG A 68 -33.35 -4.21 -6.63
N LEU A 69 -32.40 -4.03 -7.55
CA LEU A 69 -32.63 -4.14 -8.98
C LEU A 69 -32.93 -5.59 -9.38
N SER A 70 -32.24 -6.56 -8.77
CA SER A 70 -32.40 -7.98 -9.09
C SER A 70 -33.69 -8.59 -8.54
N ALA A 71 -34.21 -8.08 -7.42
CA ALA A 71 -35.44 -8.56 -6.77
C ALA A 71 -36.68 -8.53 -7.68
N GLY A 72 -36.70 -7.67 -8.71
CA GLY A 72 -37.79 -7.60 -9.69
C GLY A 72 -37.71 -8.61 -10.83
N HIS A 73 -36.64 -9.41 -10.91
CA HIS A 73 -36.30 -10.22 -12.09
C HIS A 73 -36.18 -11.72 -11.83
N GLY A 74 -36.52 -12.18 -10.63
CA GLY A 74 -36.59 -13.60 -10.26
C GLY A 74 -35.91 -13.90 -8.92
N PRO A 75 -36.05 -15.13 -8.39
CA PRO A 75 -35.26 -15.59 -7.27
C PRO A 75 -33.80 -15.78 -7.71
N TRP A 76 -32.88 -15.28 -6.89
CA TRP A 76 -31.44 -15.45 -7.07
C TRP A 76 -30.91 -16.30 -5.92
N ASP A 77 -30.16 -17.35 -6.23
CA ASP A 77 -29.55 -18.24 -5.23
C ASP A 77 -28.20 -17.68 -4.72
N HIS A 78 -27.75 -16.57 -5.30
CA HIS A 78 -26.47 -15.92 -5.04
C HIS A 78 -26.60 -14.40 -5.16
N GLU A 79 -25.56 -13.68 -4.74
CA GLU A 79 -25.47 -12.24 -4.97
C GLU A 79 -25.27 -11.97 -6.48
N PRO A 80 -26.19 -11.23 -7.14
CA PRO A 80 -26.13 -11.02 -8.57
C PRO A 80 -24.97 -10.11 -8.95
N SER A 81 -24.27 -10.45 -10.03
CA SER A 81 -23.21 -9.64 -10.61
C SER A 81 -23.75 -8.51 -11.49
N LEU A 82 -22.92 -7.47 -11.72
CA LEU A 82 -23.23 -6.39 -12.67
C LEU A 82 -23.53 -6.93 -14.09
N ARG A 83 -22.91 -8.04 -14.47
CA ARG A 83 -23.11 -8.68 -15.78
C ARG A 83 -24.49 -9.34 -15.88
N GLU A 84 -24.97 -9.91 -14.78
CA GLU A 84 -26.28 -10.58 -14.70
C GLU A 84 -27.43 -9.57 -14.64
N ILE A 85 -27.24 -8.41 -13.98
CA ILE A 85 -28.28 -7.37 -13.94
C ILE A 85 -28.33 -6.50 -15.20
N ALA A 86 -27.21 -6.36 -15.93
CA ALA A 86 -27.08 -5.45 -17.08
C ALA A 86 -28.17 -5.62 -18.16
N PRO A 87 -28.63 -6.84 -18.52
CA PRO A 87 -29.70 -7.03 -19.50
C PRO A 87 -31.04 -6.39 -19.11
N TYR A 88 -31.29 -6.20 -17.81
CA TYR A 88 -32.54 -5.65 -17.28
C TYR A 88 -32.53 -4.12 -17.12
N LEU A 89 -31.37 -3.48 -17.32
CA LEU A 89 -31.21 -2.04 -17.25
C LEU A 89 -31.69 -1.36 -18.55
N SER A 90 -32.16 -0.12 -18.43
CA SER A 90 -32.45 0.71 -19.61
C SER A 90 -31.18 0.88 -20.48
N PRO A 91 -31.30 0.93 -21.82
CA PRO A 91 -30.13 0.89 -22.72
C PRO A 91 -29.07 1.97 -22.46
N ASP A 92 -29.50 3.17 -22.06
CA ASP A 92 -28.60 4.29 -21.76
C ASP A 92 -27.83 4.06 -20.46
N ILE A 93 -28.52 3.61 -19.41
CA ILE A 93 -27.87 3.29 -18.14
C ILE A 93 -26.99 2.06 -18.25
N ARG A 94 -27.43 1.03 -18.98
CA ARG A 94 -26.62 -0.16 -19.25
C ARG A 94 -25.27 0.20 -19.85
N ARG A 95 -25.24 1.11 -20.82
CA ARG A 95 -23.99 1.58 -21.44
C ARG A 95 -23.09 2.26 -20.41
N ARG A 96 -23.63 3.18 -19.60
CA ARG A 96 -22.89 3.87 -18.53
C ARG A 96 -22.32 2.89 -17.51
N VAL A 97 -23.15 1.99 -16.98
CA VAL A 97 -22.76 0.96 -16.01
C VAL A 97 -21.62 0.08 -16.56
N ILE A 98 -21.72 -0.39 -17.80
CA ILE A 98 -20.67 -1.22 -18.43
C ILE A 98 -19.37 -0.42 -18.60
N GLN A 99 -19.47 0.85 -19.02
CA GLN A 99 -18.32 1.71 -19.19
C GLN A 99 -17.61 1.98 -17.85
N SER A 100 -18.37 2.35 -16.82
CA SER A 100 -17.83 2.62 -15.48
C SER A 100 -17.25 1.35 -14.85
N ALA A 101 -17.92 0.19 -14.99
CA ALA A 101 -17.38 -1.08 -14.47
C ALA A 101 -16.05 -1.48 -15.13
N ARG A 102 -15.89 -1.19 -16.44
CA ARG A 102 -14.61 -1.40 -17.15
C ARG A 102 -13.54 -0.43 -16.68
N ALA A 103 -13.88 0.85 -16.51
CA ALA A 103 -12.96 1.86 -16.00
C ALA A 103 -12.49 1.49 -14.59
N LEU A 104 -13.42 1.20 -13.68
CA LEU A 104 -13.15 0.72 -12.34
C LEU A 104 -12.22 -0.50 -12.32
N SER A 105 -12.51 -1.51 -13.14
CA SER A 105 -11.66 -2.71 -13.23
C SER A 105 -10.24 -2.38 -13.68
N ALA A 106 -10.07 -1.46 -14.64
CA ALA A 106 -8.75 -1.04 -15.10
C ALA A 106 -7.97 -0.31 -14.00
N VAL A 107 -8.62 0.59 -13.26
CA VAL A 107 -7.98 1.31 -12.15
C VAL A 107 -7.57 0.36 -11.03
N CYS A 108 -8.40 -0.63 -10.67
CA CYS A 108 -8.06 -1.65 -9.68
C CYS A 108 -6.81 -2.45 -10.08
N VAL A 109 -6.69 -2.82 -11.36
CA VAL A 109 -5.49 -3.51 -11.88
C VAL A 109 -4.25 -2.64 -11.74
N ASP A 110 -4.35 -1.35 -12.05
CA ASP A 110 -3.21 -0.43 -11.97
C ASP A 110 -2.78 -0.16 -10.52
N ILE A 111 -3.72 -0.05 -9.59
CA ILE A 111 -3.41 0.00 -8.14
C ILE A 111 -2.67 -1.26 -7.70
N GLY A 112 -3.11 -2.45 -8.17
CA GLY A 112 -2.43 -3.70 -7.88
C GLY A 112 -0.97 -3.71 -8.35
N LYS A 113 -0.70 -3.20 -9.55
CA LYS A 113 0.68 -3.04 -10.06
C LYS A 113 1.49 -2.07 -9.22
N ALA A 114 0.92 -0.92 -8.86
CA ALA A 114 1.58 0.08 -8.03
C ALA A 114 1.92 -0.49 -6.64
N GLN A 115 1.01 -1.22 -6.02
CA GLN A 115 1.23 -1.90 -4.73
C GLN A 115 2.37 -2.92 -4.79
N ILE A 116 2.46 -3.72 -5.86
CA ILE A 116 3.56 -4.67 -6.06
C ILE A 116 4.89 -3.92 -6.15
N SER A 117 4.92 -2.83 -6.90
CA SER A 117 6.10 -1.98 -7.07
C SER A 117 6.56 -1.37 -5.73
N ASN A 118 5.63 -0.75 -5.00
CA ASN A 118 5.90 -0.13 -3.70
C ASN A 118 6.38 -1.15 -2.67
N SER A 119 5.77 -2.34 -2.64
CA SER A 119 6.22 -3.44 -1.77
C SER A 119 7.67 -3.85 -2.09
N GLY A 120 8.04 -3.86 -3.37
CA GLY A 120 9.41 -4.12 -3.80
C GLY A 120 10.40 -3.00 -3.45
N LEU A 121 9.96 -1.74 -3.44
CA LEU A 121 10.78 -0.61 -2.96
C LEU A 121 11.03 -0.72 -1.45
N ILE A 122 9.98 -0.93 -0.66
CA ILE A 122 10.07 -1.10 0.80
C ILE A 122 11.05 -2.22 1.15
N ARG A 123 10.91 -3.39 0.50
CA ARG A 123 11.79 -4.53 0.74
C ARG A 123 13.26 -4.19 0.46
N ARG A 124 13.54 -3.57 -0.69
CA ARG A 124 14.92 -3.16 -1.04
C ARG A 124 15.50 -2.16 -0.06
N SER A 125 14.70 -1.21 0.43
CA SER A 125 15.15 -0.24 1.43
C SER A 125 15.50 -0.92 2.77
N ILE A 126 14.69 -1.90 3.20
CA ILE A 126 14.97 -2.68 4.41
C ILE A 126 16.25 -3.51 4.23
N ASP A 127 16.39 -4.22 3.11
CA ASP A 127 17.56 -5.04 2.81
C ASP A 127 18.85 -4.17 2.83
N TYR A 128 18.80 -2.98 2.22
CA TYR A 128 19.92 -2.03 2.25
C TYR A 128 20.27 -1.56 3.68
N LEU A 129 19.27 -1.23 4.51
CA LEU A 129 19.51 -0.81 5.89
C LEU A 129 20.14 -1.95 6.71
N HIS A 130 19.69 -3.19 6.51
CA HIS A 130 20.28 -4.37 7.13
C HIS A 130 21.76 -4.54 6.74
N ASP A 131 22.07 -4.54 5.45
CA ASP A 131 23.45 -4.67 4.94
C ASP A 131 24.36 -3.55 5.46
N PHE A 132 23.83 -2.34 5.53
CA PHE A 132 24.55 -1.18 6.06
C PHE A 132 24.85 -1.34 7.56
N MET A 133 23.87 -1.75 8.37
CA MET A 133 24.07 -2.02 9.79
C MET A 133 25.08 -3.15 10.03
N GLU A 134 25.01 -4.26 9.28
CA GLU A 134 25.98 -5.34 9.37
C GLU A 134 27.40 -4.84 9.05
N THR A 135 27.54 -4.02 8.01
CA THR A 135 28.83 -3.43 7.64
C THR A 135 29.37 -2.53 8.76
N LEU A 136 28.53 -1.69 9.37
CA LEU A 136 28.93 -0.87 10.51
C LEU A 136 29.35 -1.70 11.72
N LEU A 137 28.59 -2.76 12.04
CA LEU A 137 28.90 -3.68 13.13
C LEU A 137 30.23 -4.41 12.89
N ARG A 138 30.46 -4.93 11.68
CA ARG A 138 31.74 -5.56 11.30
C ARG A 138 32.91 -4.59 11.43
N ARG A 139 32.73 -3.33 11.02
CA ARG A 139 33.77 -2.28 11.18
C ARG A 139 34.02 -1.93 12.64
N ALA A 140 32.97 -1.85 13.46
CA ALA A 140 33.09 -1.61 14.89
C ALA A 140 33.81 -2.77 15.60
N GLN A 141 33.46 -4.00 15.27
CA GLN A 141 34.13 -5.21 15.78
C GLN A 141 35.58 -5.30 15.32
N ALA A 142 35.88 -4.99 14.06
CA ALA A 142 37.26 -4.95 13.57
C ALA A 142 38.11 -3.89 14.30
N ARG A 143 37.54 -2.74 14.66
CA ARG A 143 38.20 -1.73 15.50
C ARG A 143 38.34 -2.17 16.97
N ALA A 144 37.33 -2.84 17.52
CA ALA A 144 37.38 -3.39 18.87
C ALA A 144 38.40 -4.53 19.00
N ALA A 145 38.56 -5.35 17.96
CA ALA A 145 39.56 -6.43 17.89
C ALA A 145 41.01 -5.92 17.85
N VAL A 146 41.25 -4.62 17.62
CA VAL A 146 42.57 -3.99 17.80
C VAL A 146 42.90 -3.82 19.29
N TYR A 147 41.91 -3.78 20.17
CA TYR A 147 42.08 -3.91 21.62
C TYR A 147 41.96 -5.38 22.01
N GLY A 148 43.08 -6.11 21.96
CA GLY A 148 43.15 -7.46 22.52
C GLY A 148 42.84 -7.48 24.02
N PRO A 149 42.55 -8.65 24.63
CA PRO A 149 42.19 -8.81 26.05
C PRO A 149 43.26 -8.34 27.05
N THR A 150 44.38 -7.84 26.56
CA THR A 150 45.56 -7.44 27.34
C THR A 150 45.83 -5.95 27.34
N GLY A 151 45.05 -5.11 26.65
CA GLY A 151 45.21 -3.64 26.71
C GLY A 151 46.59 -3.14 26.30
N THR A 152 47.34 -3.90 25.50
CA THR A 152 48.67 -3.52 25.02
C THR A 152 48.59 -2.96 23.60
N PHE A 153 48.92 -1.68 23.47
CA PHE A 153 49.24 -1.09 22.16
C PHE A 153 50.48 -1.79 21.62
N TYR A 154 50.35 -2.51 20.51
CA TYR A 154 51.51 -2.94 19.73
C TYR A 154 52.09 -1.72 19.00
N SER A 155 52.90 -0.94 19.71
CA SER A 155 54.04 -0.26 19.10
C SER A 155 55.22 -1.22 19.21
N GLY A 156 55.94 -1.44 18.11
CA GLY A 156 57.10 -2.30 18.09
C GLY A 156 58.09 -1.95 19.22
N LYS A 157 58.62 -3.01 19.85
CA LYS A 157 59.65 -3.06 20.89
C LYS A 157 59.18 -2.77 22.32
N GLU A 158 59.00 -3.90 23.03
CA GLU A 158 59.25 -4.16 24.45
C GLU A 158 59.21 -2.97 25.42
N ALA A 159 58.18 -2.89 26.28
CA ALA A 159 58.34 -2.46 27.68
C ALA A 159 57.06 -2.62 28.54
N VAL A 160 57.21 -3.43 29.59
CA VAL A 160 56.81 -3.30 31.02
C VAL A 160 55.34 -3.00 31.40
N PRO A 161 54.68 -3.87 32.21
CA PRO A 161 53.35 -3.64 32.73
C PRO A 161 53.37 -2.80 34.01
N GLY A 162 52.64 -1.69 34.02
CA GLY A 162 52.46 -0.85 35.22
C GLY A 162 51.20 -0.01 35.16
N PHE A 163 50.31 -0.29 36.11
CA PHE A 163 49.18 0.53 36.59
C PHE A 163 47.87 0.52 35.78
N VAL A 164 46.96 -0.35 36.23
CA VAL A 164 45.51 -0.26 36.01
C VAL A 164 44.94 0.72 37.03
N ASP A 165 44.33 1.80 36.53
CA ASP A 165 43.61 2.80 37.31
C ASP A 165 42.29 2.20 37.81
N ARG A 166 42.21 1.88 39.10
CA ARG A 166 40.96 1.54 39.80
C ARG A 166 40.52 2.76 40.60
N LYS A 167 39.50 3.45 40.11
CA LYS A 167 38.70 4.38 40.89
C LYS A 167 38.08 3.67 42.10
N ILE A 168 38.54 4.03 43.30
CA ILE A 168 37.73 4.33 44.50
C ILE A 168 38.37 5.54 45.16
#